data_AF-A0A9D5C3Z8-F1
#
_entry.id   AF-A0A9D5C3Z8-F1
#
_cell.length_a   1.000
_cell.length_b   1.000
_cell.length_c   1.000
_cell.angle_alpha   90.00
_cell.angle_beta   90.00
_cell.angle_gamma   90.00
#
_symmetry.space_group_name_H-M   'P 1'
#
loop_
_entity.id
_entity.type
_entity.pdbx_description
1 polymer ?
#
loop_
_entity_poly.entity_id
_entity_poly.type
_entity_poly.pdbx_seq_one_letter_code
_entity_poly.pdbx_strand_id
1 'polypeptide(L)'
;MAVEIQVIESGLVAPREETPRHSIWLSNLDILVARAHTPTTYFYRPNGSGDFFLPETMKAALSKVLVHFYPLAGRLGVDPDGRVQIECTGEGVLFVVARSESVADEFGEFEPSDELRQLLVPSAPSGTPPCILVMLQLTFFECGGVCLGCAVHHSVLDGVTTFHFINAWSDIAVAQISKLLHFSIALCFALDHPQQSVSTMWN
;
A
#
# COMPACT_ATOMS: atom_id res chain seq x y z
N MET A 1 -15.11 15.98 20.71
CA MET A 1 -14.86 17.08 19.74
C MET A 1 -14.76 16.44 18.37
N ALA A 2 -15.23 17.11 17.31
CA ALA A 2 -15.11 16.54 15.96
C ALA A 2 -13.63 16.53 15.56
N VAL A 3 -13.09 15.36 15.24
CA VAL A 3 -11.71 15.24 14.75
C VAL A 3 -11.67 15.77 13.32
N GLU A 4 -10.91 16.82 13.09
CA GLU A 4 -10.72 17.41 11.76
C GLU A 4 -9.34 17.00 11.20
N ILE A 5 -9.32 16.63 9.92
CA ILE A 5 -8.10 16.28 9.19
C ILE A 5 -7.97 17.20 8.00
N GLN A 6 -6.82 17.87 7.91
CA GLN A 6 -6.44 18.71 6.79
C GLN A 6 -5.41 17.99 5.93
N VAL A 7 -5.78 17.72 4.68
CA VAL A 7 -4.83 17.23 3.66
C VAL A 7 -3.86 18.33 3.29
N ILE A 8 -2.56 18.05 3.41
CA ILE A 8 -1.45 18.94 3.06
C ILE A 8 -0.99 18.66 1.64
N GLU A 9 -0.87 17.39 1.29
CA GLU A 9 -0.37 16.93 0.01
C GLU A 9 -1.10 15.66 -0.42
N SER A 10 -1.33 15.50 -1.72
CA SER A 10 -1.87 14.28 -2.30
C SER A 10 -1.26 14.09 -3.69
N GLY A 11 -0.79 12.88 -3.97
CA GLY A 11 -0.18 12.55 -5.25
C GLY A 11 0.04 11.06 -5.44
N LEU A 12 0.40 10.68 -6.67
CA LEU A 12 0.80 9.32 -6.97
C LEU A 12 2.31 9.15 -6.75
N VAL A 13 2.70 8.07 -6.08
CA VAL A 13 4.09 7.64 -5.97
C VAL A 13 4.32 6.47 -6.91
N ALA A 14 5.03 6.73 -7.99
CA ALA A 14 5.40 5.73 -8.99
C ALA A 14 6.66 4.94 -8.58
N PRO A 15 6.88 3.74 -9.15
CA PRO A 15 8.13 3.02 -9.01
C PRO A 15 9.32 3.90 -9.44
N ARG A 16 10.45 3.76 -8.75
CA ARG A 16 11.64 4.58 -8.98
C ARG A 16 12.29 4.30 -10.34
N GLU A 17 12.11 3.09 -10.83
CA GLU A 17 12.68 2.56 -12.06
C GLU A 17 11.56 2.08 -12.97
N GLU A 18 11.85 1.93 -14.26
CA GLU A 18 10.88 1.36 -15.19
C GLU A 18 10.58 -0.09 -14.80
N THR A 19 9.30 -0.43 -14.77
CA THR A 19 8.82 -1.78 -14.41
C THR A 19 8.12 -2.44 -15.61
N PRO A 20 8.07 -3.78 -15.65
CA PRO A 20 7.41 -4.49 -16.74
C PRO A 20 5.95 -4.06 -16.92
N ARG A 21 5.60 -3.68 -18.15
CA ARG A 21 4.23 -3.35 -18.54
C ARG A 21 3.53 -4.55 -19.15
N HIS A 22 2.60 -5.13 -18.40
CA HIS A 22 1.79 -6.27 -18.83
C HIS A 22 0.57 -6.42 -17.93
N SER A 23 -0.29 -7.40 -18.25
CA SER A 23 -1.39 -7.78 -17.37
C SER A 23 -1.06 -9.04 -16.58
N ILE A 24 -1.60 -9.15 -15.37
CA ILE A 24 -1.55 -10.33 -14.51
C ILE A 24 -2.99 -10.74 -14.23
N TRP A 25 -3.34 -11.97 -14.62
CA TRP A 25 -4.64 -12.51 -14.29
C TRP A 25 -4.76 -12.81 -12.80
N LEU A 26 -5.91 -12.42 -12.25
CA LEU A 26 -6.30 -12.82 -10.91
C LEU A 26 -6.62 -14.32 -10.88
N SER A 27 -6.19 -14.99 -9.82
CA SER A 27 -6.54 -16.38 -9.55
C SER A 27 -8.02 -16.51 -9.20
N ASN A 28 -8.53 -17.74 -9.16
CA ASN A 28 -9.92 -17.97 -8.76
C ASN A 28 -10.16 -17.54 -7.29
N LEU A 29 -9.15 -17.63 -6.42
CA LEU A 29 -9.27 -17.19 -5.02
C LEU A 29 -9.37 -15.66 -4.92
N ASP A 30 -8.59 -14.94 -5.72
CA ASP A 30 -8.59 -13.48 -5.77
C ASP A 30 -9.93 -12.89 -6.25
N ILE A 31 -10.67 -13.65 -7.06
CA ILE A 31 -11.99 -13.25 -7.59
C ILE A 31 -13.11 -13.52 -6.57
N LEU A 32 -12.93 -14.48 -5.66
CA LEU A 32 -13.93 -14.87 -4.66
C LEU A 32 -14.00 -13.90 -3.46
N VAL A 33 -12.94 -13.13 -3.20
CA VAL A 33 -12.91 -12.16 -2.10
C VAL A 33 -13.64 -10.87 -2.44
N ALA A 34 -13.92 -10.05 -1.42
CA ALA A 34 -14.59 -8.77 -1.60
C ALA A 34 -13.81 -7.86 -2.57
N ARG A 35 -14.49 -7.30 -3.57
CA ARG A 35 -13.91 -6.31 -4.50
C ARG A 35 -13.94 -4.92 -3.89
N ALA A 36 -13.20 -4.76 -2.80
CA ALA A 36 -13.12 -3.53 -2.05
C ALA A 36 -11.70 -3.31 -1.55
N HIS A 37 -11.37 -2.06 -1.22
CA HIS A 37 -10.19 -1.78 -0.41
C HIS A 37 -10.42 -2.21 1.03
N THR A 38 -9.50 -3.03 1.54
CA THR A 38 -9.40 -3.38 2.96
C THR A 38 -8.68 -2.26 3.70
N PRO A 39 -9.35 -1.55 4.62
CA PRO A 39 -8.73 -0.48 5.40
C PRO A 39 -7.92 -1.06 6.57
N THR A 40 -6.74 -0.50 6.82
CA THR A 40 -5.93 -0.74 8.02
C THR A 40 -5.32 0.57 8.50
N THR A 41 -5.09 0.70 9.80
CA THR A 41 -4.47 1.88 10.42
C THR A 41 -3.37 1.43 11.38
N TYR A 42 -2.26 2.17 11.37
CA TYR A 42 -1.10 1.93 12.24
C TYR A 42 -0.79 3.22 12.98
N PHE A 43 -0.81 3.17 14.31
CA PHE A 43 -0.54 4.33 15.16
C PHE A 43 0.86 4.25 15.77
N TYR A 44 1.60 5.33 15.64
CA TYR A 44 2.96 5.47 16.12
C TYR A 44 3.06 6.63 17.10
N ARG A 45 3.59 6.35 18.29
CA ARG A 45 3.94 7.39 19.27
C ARG A 45 5.19 8.15 18.80
N PRO A 46 5.29 9.45 19.10
CA PRO A 46 6.50 10.22 18.78
C PRO A 46 7.73 9.57 19.42
N ASN A 47 8.83 9.51 18.67
CA ASN A 47 10.11 8.98 19.17
C ASN A 47 11.10 10.09 19.56
N GLY A 48 10.70 11.36 19.47
CA GLY A 48 11.54 12.53 19.77
C GLY A 48 12.56 12.89 18.69
N SER A 49 12.62 12.15 17.59
CA SER A 49 13.52 12.44 16.47
C SER A 49 12.93 13.45 15.50
N GLY A 50 13.77 14.35 14.98
CA GLY A 50 13.37 15.33 13.95
C GLY A 50 13.12 14.70 12.57
N ASP A 51 13.49 13.43 12.38
CA ASP A 51 13.27 12.66 11.15
C ASP A 51 12.10 11.67 11.24
N PHE A 52 11.30 11.75 12.32
CA PHE A 52 10.17 10.85 12.55
C PHE A 52 9.14 10.96 11.42
N PHE A 53 9.01 9.88 10.64
CA PHE A 53 8.08 9.79 9.50
C PHE A 53 8.21 10.90 8.45
N LEU A 54 9.43 11.39 8.16
CA LEU A 54 9.63 12.39 7.09
C LEU A 54 8.94 11.97 5.78
N PRO A 55 7.96 12.73 5.26
CA PRO A 55 7.19 12.35 4.08
C PRO A 55 8.07 12.03 2.87
N GLU A 56 9.15 12.78 2.67
CA GLU A 56 10.09 12.56 1.56
C GLU A 56 10.83 11.24 1.68
N THR A 57 11.25 10.85 2.89
CA THR A 57 11.85 9.53 3.14
C THR A 57 10.84 8.41 2.88
N MET A 58 9.60 8.58 3.36
CA MET A 58 8.53 7.61 3.17
C MET A 58 8.20 7.41 1.70
N LYS A 59 8.02 8.50 0.92
CA LYS A 59 7.79 8.45 -0.53
C LYS A 59 8.99 7.87 -1.29
N ALA A 60 10.22 8.24 -0.94
CA ALA A 60 11.42 7.72 -1.60
C ALA A 60 11.62 6.22 -1.34
N ALA A 61 11.29 5.75 -0.14
CA ALA A 61 11.25 4.32 0.18
C ALA A 61 10.13 3.59 -0.56
N LEU A 62 8.94 4.20 -0.62
CA LEU A 62 7.79 3.65 -1.32
C LEU A 62 8.08 3.48 -2.82
N SER A 63 8.65 4.50 -3.44
CA SER A 63 9.05 4.45 -4.86
C SER A 63 10.06 3.32 -5.13
N LYS A 64 10.98 3.02 -4.21
CA LYS A 64 11.92 1.91 -4.34
C LYS A 64 11.27 0.55 -4.15
N VAL A 65 10.47 0.36 -3.09
CA VAL A 65 9.82 -0.94 -2.83
C VAL A 65 8.85 -1.29 -3.96
N LEU A 66 8.21 -0.30 -4.58
CA LEU A 66 7.34 -0.50 -5.74
C LEU A 66 8.07 -1.03 -6.99
N VAL A 67 9.40 -1.00 -7.05
CA VAL A 67 10.13 -1.71 -8.13
C VAL A 67 9.99 -3.23 -7.93
N HIS A 68 10.08 -3.71 -6.70
CA HIS A 68 9.94 -5.13 -6.34
C HIS A 68 8.47 -5.58 -6.29
N PHE A 69 7.58 -4.65 -5.94
CA PHE A 69 6.13 -4.87 -5.86
C PHE A 69 5.40 -4.14 -6.99
N TYR A 70 5.98 -4.14 -8.20
CA TYR A 70 5.49 -3.35 -9.33
C TYR A 70 4.02 -3.55 -9.74
N PRO A 71 3.38 -4.73 -9.54
CA PRO A 71 1.97 -4.87 -9.84
C PRO A 71 1.10 -3.91 -9.00
N LEU A 72 1.52 -3.55 -7.79
CA LEU A 72 0.79 -2.64 -6.90
C LEU A 72 0.74 -1.20 -7.41
N ALA A 73 1.71 -0.82 -8.25
CA ALA A 73 1.73 0.48 -8.92
C ALA A 73 0.85 0.51 -10.19
N GLY A 74 0.13 -0.57 -10.48
CA GLY A 74 -0.80 -0.67 -11.60
C GLY A 74 -2.22 -0.20 -11.27
N ARG A 75 -3.17 -0.76 -12.02
CA ARG A 75 -4.61 -0.60 -11.81
C ARG A 75 -5.28 -1.95 -11.81
N LEU A 76 -6.40 -2.07 -11.10
CA LEU A 76 -7.34 -3.14 -11.41
C LEU A 76 -7.95 -2.84 -12.77
N GLY A 77 -7.95 -3.81 -13.66
CA GLY A 77 -8.44 -3.71 -15.03
C GLY A 77 -9.37 -4.85 -15.38
N VAL A 78 -9.80 -4.87 -16.64
CA VAL A 78 -10.60 -5.94 -17.22
C VAL A 78 -10.06 -6.26 -18.60
N ASP A 79 -9.85 -7.54 -18.89
CA ASP A 79 -9.44 -7.97 -20.22
C ASP A 79 -10.61 -7.89 -21.24
N PRO A 80 -10.35 -8.09 -22.55
CA PRO A 80 -11.39 -8.04 -23.57
C PRO A 80 -12.55 -9.05 -23.37
N ASP A 81 -12.31 -10.13 -22.62
CA ASP A 81 -13.29 -11.18 -22.34
C ASP A 81 -14.09 -10.92 -21.04
N GLY A 82 -13.82 -9.81 -20.36
CA GLY A 82 -14.52 -9.40 -19.14
C GLY A 82 -13.91 -9.95 -17.85
N ARG A 83 -12.72 -10.58 -17.91
CA ARG A 83 -12.03 -11.11 -16.73
C ARG A 83 -11.25 -10.00 -16.03
N VAL A 84 -11.40 -9.94 -14.70
CA VAL A 84 -10.65 -8.98 -13.87
C VAL A 84 -9.17 -9.36 -13.84
N GLN A 85 -8.31 -8.37 -13.99
CA GLN A 85 -6.85 -8.51 -14.02
C GLN A 85 -6.17 -7.33 -13.34
N ILE A 86 -4.88 -7.46 -13.05
CA ILE A 86 -4.02 -6.33 -12.70
C ILE A 86 -3.35 -5.85 -13.98
N GLU A 87 -3.52 -4.57 -14.30
CA GLU A 87 -2.79 -3.90 -15.37
C GLU A 87 -1.57 -3.21 -14.77
N CYS A 88 -0.37 -3.75 -15.03
CA CYS A 88 0.89 -3.21 -14.51
C CYS A 88 1.29 -1.96 -15.32
N THR A 89 0.63 -0.82 -15.05
CA THR A 89 0.86 0.44 -15.77
C THR A 89 2.06 1.23 -15.26
N GLY A 90 2.45 1.02 -14.00
CA GLY A 90 3.51 1.76 -13.33
C GLY A 90 3.13 3.19 -12.94
N GLU A 91 1.83 3.55 -13.01
CA GLU A 91 1.35 4.90 -12.65
C GLU A 91 1.52 5.21 -11.15
N GLY A 92 1.67 4.20 -10.30
CA GLY A 92 1.93 4.36 -8.88
C GLY A 92 0.71 4.23 -7.98
N VAL A 93 0.96 4.41 -6.69
CA VAL A 93 0.00 4.29 -5.59
C VAL A 93 -0.37 5.68 -5.07
N LEU A 94 -1.58 5.85 -4.52
CA LEU A 94 -1.95 7.13 -3.91
C LEU A 94 -1.23 7.30 -2.58
N PHE A 95 -0.60 8.45 -2.39
CA PHE A 95 0.03 8.84 -1.13
C PHE A 95 -0.46 10.22 -0.70
N VAL A 96 -1.06 10.28 0.48
CA VAL A 96 -1.64 11.48 1.06
C VAL A 96 -0.86 11.84 2.32
N VAL A 97 -0.52 13.12 2.48
CA VAL A 97 0.01 13.68 3.71
C VAL A 97 -1.04 14.60 4.31
N ALA A 98 -1.36 14.41 5.58
CA ALA A 98 -2.38 15.16 6.27
C ALA A 98 -1.94 15.52 7.70
N ARG A 99 -2.62 16.50 8.30
CA ARG A 99 -2.45 16.88 9.71
C ARG A 99 -3.80 16.95 10.42
N SER A 100 -3.78 16.76 11.73
CA SER A 100 -4.91 16.98 12.61
C SER A 100 -4.46 17.73 13.86
N GLU A 101 -5.32 18.62 14.35
CA GLU A 101 -5.12 19.32 15.63
C GLU A 101 -5.52 18.44 16.84
N SER A 102 -6.09 17.24 16.60
CA SER A 102 -6.32 16.25 17.66
C SER A 102 -5.02 15.58 18.11
N VAL A 103 -5.01 15.06 19.34
CA VAL A 103 -3.94 14.18 19.82
C VAL A 103 -4.29 12.71 19.62
N ALA A 104 -3.30 11.87 19.33
CA ALA A 104 -3.52 10.45 19.05
C ALA A 104 -4.23 9.69 20.20
N ASP A 105 -4.03 10.12 21.45
CA ASP A 105 -4.66 9.50 22.62
C ASP A 105 -6.18 9.80 22.71
N GLU A 106 -6.70 10.80 21.98
CA GLU A 106 -8.14 11.07 21.88
C GLU A 106 -8.90 9.96 21.13
N PHE A 107 -8.19 9.12 20.38
CA PHE A 107 -8.76 7.96 19.69
C PHE A 107 -9.03 6.77 20.62
N GLY A 108 -8.76 6.91 21.93
CA GLY A 108 -9.13 5.92 22.95
C GLY A 108 -8.41 4.58 22.77
N GLU A 109 -9.14 3.47 22.87
CA GLU A 109 -8.61 2.12 22.67
C GLU A 109 -8.47 1.72 21.18
N PHE A 110 -8.55 2.68 20.25
CA PHE A 110 -8.51 2.44 18.81
C PHE A 110 -9.58 1.47 18.33
N GLU A 111 -10.77 1.54 18.93
CA GLU A 111 -11.91 0.74 18.51
C GLU A 111 -12.24 1.03 17.03
N PRO A 112 -12.46 -0.01 16.20
CA PRO A 112 -12.82 0.20 14.81
C PRO A 112 -14.11 1.02 14.71
N SER A 113 -14.02 2.21 14.10
CA SER A 113 -15.18 3.04 13.80
C SER A 113 -15.14 3.53 12.35
N ASP A 114 -16.33 3.69 11.77
CA ASP A 114 -16.45 4.22 10.42
C ASP A 114 -15.92 5.65 10.30
N GLU A 115 -16.03 6.43 11.37
CA GLU A 115 -15.51 7.79 11.46
C GLU A 115 -13.98 7.79 11.38
N LEU A 116 -13.30 6.95 12.19
CA LEU A 116 -11.85 6.83 12.14
C LEU A 116 -11.36 6.31 10.80
N ARG A 117 -12.08 5.35 10.21
CA ARG A 117 -11.78 4.85 8.88
C ARG A 117 -11.87 5.96 7.83
N GLN A 118 -12.95 6.74 7.83
CA GLN A 118 -13.15 7.83 6.85
C GLN A 118 -12.14 8.96 7.00
N LEU A 119 -11.71 9.23 8.23
CA LEU A 119 -10.75 10.27 8.54
C LEU A 119 -9.31 9.84 8.20
N LEU A 120 -8.91 8.66 8.66
CA LEU A 120 -7.50 8.26 8.69
C LEU A 120 -7.07 7.42 7.48
N VAL A 121 -8.01 6.85 6.74
CA VAL A 121 -7.72 6.00 5.59
C VAL A 121 -8.19 6.70 4.30
N PRO A 122 -7.34 6.83 3.28
CA PRO A 122 -7.74 7.44 2.03
C PRO A 122 -8.76 6.55 1.32
N SER A 123 -9.70 7.17 0.62
CA SER A 123 -10.70 6.47 -0.17
C SER A 123 -10.71 6.94 -1.62
N ALA A 124 -11.03 6.02 -2.51
CA ALA A 124 -11.30 6.26 -3.92
C ALA A 124 -12.47 5.37 -4.35
N PRO A 125 -13.12 5.66 -5.49
CA PRO A 125 -14.07 4.73 -6.08
C PRO A 125 -13.46 3.32 -6.17
N SER A 126 -14.14 2.35 -5.56
CA SER A 126 -13.68 0.97 -5.42
C SER A 126 -14.66 0.01 -6.08
N GLY A 127 -14.20 -1.18 -6.41
CA GLY A 127 -15.04 -2.30 -6.86
C GLY A 127 -15.39 -2.31 -8.34
N THR A 128 -15.17 -1.21 -9.06
CA THR A 128 -15.28 -1.16 -10.53
C THR A 128 -13.95 -0.70 -11.15
N PRO A 129 -13.31 -1.50 -12.00
CA PRO A 129 -12.15 -1.08 -12.79
C PRO A 129 -12.45 0.12 -13.72
N PRO A 130 -11.47 1.00 -13.99
CA PRO A 130 -10.12 0.99 -13.43
C PRO A 130 -10.08 1.52 -11.99
N CYS A 131 -9.35 0.86 -11.10
CA CYS A 131 -9.17 1.33 -9.72
C CYS A 131 -7.72 1.28 -9.25
N ILE A 132 -7.36 2.21 -8.36
CA ILE A 132 -6.06 2.22 -7.69
C ILE A 132 -5.98 1.01 -6.76
N LEU A 133 -4.83 0.33 -6.72
CA LEU A 133 -4.68 -0.90 -5.93
C LEU A 133 -4.30 -0.62 -4.48
N VAL A 134 -3.46 0.39 -4.24
CA VAL A 134 -2.95 0.75 -2.92
C VAL A 134 -3.07 2.26 -2.73
N MET A 135 -3.57 2.65 -1.56
CA MET A 135 -3.65 4.04 -1.13
C MET A 135 -3.15 4.15 0.30
N LEU A 136 -2.36 5.18 0.57
CA LEU A 136 -1.69 5.41 1.85
C LEU A 136 -1.94 6.85 2.29
N GLN A 137 -2.21 7.05 3.57
CA GLN A 137 -2.32 8.36 4.19
C GLN A 137 -1.45 8.43 5.43
N LEU A 138 -0.60 9.45 5.49
CA LEU A 138 0.22 9.77 6.63
C LEU A 138 -0.39 10.98 7.34
N THR A 139 -1.01 10.74 8.50
CA THR A 139 -1.65 11.80 9.31
C THR A 139 -0.79 12.13 10.52
N PHE A 140 -0.35 13.37 10.62
CA PHE A 140 0.40 13.90 11.76
C PHE A 140 -0.56 14.53 12.79
N PHE A 141 -0.38 14.20 14.07
CA PHE A 141 -1.17 14.72 15.19
C PHE A 141 -0.41 15.81 15.95
N GLU A 142 -1.14 16.64 16.70
CA GLU A 142 -0.55 17.74 17.48
C GLU A 142 0.47 17.22 18.52
N CYS A 143 0.23 16.04 19.09
CA CYS A 143 1.16 15.41 20.04
C CYS A 143 2.47 14.89 19.40
N GLY A 144 2.66 15.06 18.09
CA GLY A 144 3.80 14.52 17.34
C GLY A 144 3.65 13.04 16.97
N GLY A 145 2.54 12.40 17.35
CA GLY A 145 2.19 11.06 16.90
C GLY A 145 1.82 11.03 15.42
N VAL A 146 1.86 9.83 14.84
CA VAL A 146 1.56 9.62 13.42
C VAL A 146 0.61 8.43 13.25
N CYS A 147 -0.40 8.58 12.40
CA CYS A 147 -1.19 7.46 11.88
C CYS A 147 -0.79 7.21 10.42
N LEU A 148 -0.49 5.95 10.09
CA LEU A 148 -0.44 5.47 8.72
C LEU A 148 -1.75 4.73 8.43
N GLY A 149 -2.63 5.35 7.65
CA GLY A 149 -3.80 4.70 7.07
C GLY A 149 -3.46 4.05 5.75
N CYS A 150 -3.98 2.85 5.52
CA CYS A 150 -3.72 2.06 4.33
C CYS A 150 -5.02 1.45 3.81
N ALA A 151 -5.26 1.58 2.51
CA ALA A 151 -6.37 0.96 1.81
C ALA A 151 -5.82 0.15 0.63
N VAL A 152 -5.96 -1.18 0.72
CA VAL A 152 -5.42 -2.13 -0.26
C VAL A 152 -6.55 -2.91 -0.90
N HIS A 153 -6.60 -2.97 -2.22
CA HIS A 153 -7.63 -3.72 -2.93
C HIS A 153 -7.50 -5.23 -2.65
N HIS A 154 -8.50 -5.82 -2.00
CA HIS A 154 -8.41 -7.18 -1.44
C HIS A 154 -8.23 -8.28 -2.50
N SER A 155 -8.67 -8.03 -3.75
CA SER A 155 -8.42 -8.94 -4.87
C SER A 155 -6.96 -8.98 -5.35
N VAL A 156 -6.07 -8.16 -4.79
CA VAL A 156 -4.64 -8.12 -5.16
C VAL A 156 -3.74 -8.56 -4.01
N LEU A 157 -4.13 -8.26 -2.77
CA LEU A 157 -3.39 -8.67 -1.58
C LEU A 157 -4.35 -9.17 -0.51
N ASP A 158 -3.96 -10.27 0.13
CA ASP A 158 -4.52 -10.72 1.40
C ASP A 158 -3.78 -10.08 2.58
N GLY A 159 -4.14 -10.45 3.81
CA GLY A 159 -3.48 -9.90 5.01
C GLY A 159 -1.98 -10.17 5.05
N VAL A 160 -1.54 -11.39 4.71
CA VAL A 160 -0.13 -11.80 4.80
C VAL A 160 0.72 -11.01 3.80
N THR A 161 0.26 -10.94 2.55
CA THR A 161 0.95 -10.22 1.47
C THR A 161 0.90 -8.70 1.68
N THR A 162 -0.16 -8.17 2.28
CA THR A 162 -0.23 -6.77 2.72
C THR A 162 0.85 -6.46 3.76
N PHE A 163 0.97 -7.29 4.82
CA PHE A 163 2.02 -7.10 5.83
C PHE A 163 3.43 -7.24 5.24
N HIS A 164 3.63 -8.17 4.30
CA HIS A 164 4.92 -8.30 3.62
C HIS A 164 5.30 -7.02 2.86
N PHE A 165 4.36 -6.41 2.13
CA PHE A 165 4.59 -5.14 1.44
C PHE A 165 4.92 -4.01 2.43
N ILE A 166 4.15 -3.86 3.51
CA ILE A 166 4.38 -2.81 4.52
C ILE A 166 5.73 -3.00 5.23
N ASN A 167 6.10 -4.23 5.57
CA ASN A 167 7.39 -4.53 6.19
C ASN A 167 8.56 -4.23 5.23
N ALA A 168 8.48 -4.66 3.97
CA ALA A 168 9.52 -4.38 2.98
C ALA A 168 9.68 -2.87 2.73
N TRP A 169 8.57 -2.12 2.72
CA TRP A 169 8.59 -0.67 2.64
C TRP A 169 9.27 -0.04 3.86
N SER A 170 8.88 -0.49 5.06
CA SER A 170 9.47 -0.05 6.32
C SER A 170 10.97 -0.32 6.37
N ASP A 171 11.42 -1.51 5.97
CA ASP A 171 12.85 -1.87 5.95
C ASP A 171 13.64 -0.94 5.04
N ILE A 172 13.10 -0.58 3.86
CA ILE A 172 13.74 0.37 2.96
C ILE A 172 13.72 1.79 3.53
N ALA A 173 12.66 2.19 4.22
CA ALA A 173 12.56 3.51 4.87
C ALA A 173 13.57 3.62 6.02
N VAL A 174 13.63 2.60 6.88
CA VAL A 174 14.63 2.50 7.95
C VAL A 174 16.02 2.43 7.36
N ALA A 175 16.29 1.66 6.31
CA ALA A 175 17.60 1.62 5.64
C ALA A 175 18.03 2.98 5.06
N GLN A 176 17.08 3.83 4.68
CA GLN A 176 17.38 5.20 4.22
C GLN A 176 17.71 6.13 5.38
N ILE A 177 17.06 5.95 6.53
CA ILE A 177 17.41 6.59 7.80
C ILE A 177 18.75 6.05 8.32
N SER A 178 18.98 4.74 8.15
CA SER A 178 20.11 3.96 8.64
C SER A 178 21.21 3.73 7.60
N LYS A 179 21.31 4.58 6.56
CA LYS A 179 22.61 4.82 5.90
C LYS A 179 23.67 5.38 6.89
N LEU A 180 23.31 5.58 8.16
CA LEU A 180 24.21 5.71 9.31
C LEU A 180 24.53 4.42 10.09
N LEU A 181 23.86 3.27 9.90
CA LEU A 181 24.21 1.96 10.49
C LEU A 181 23.46 0.81 9.79
N HIS A 182 24.22 -0.04 9.08
CA HIS A 182 23.77 -1.26 8.41
C HIS A 182 23.13 -2.27 9.38
N PHE A 183 22.07 -2.97 8.96
CA PHE A 183 22.01 -4.45 8.91
C PHE A 183 20.75 -4.94 8.17
N SER A 184 20.93 -5.98 7.36
CA SER A 184 19.93 -6.72 6.57
C SER A 184 19.16 -7.74 7.41
N ILE A 185 17.96 -8.14 6.94
CA ILE A 185 17.43 -9.52 7.05
C ILE A 185 16.56 -9.82 5.79
N ALA A 186 16.79 -11.00 5.19
CA ALA A 186 15.96 -11.71 4.20
C ALA A 186 15.10 -12.77 4.94
N LEU A 187 14.06 -13.46 4.47
CA LEU A 187 13.53 -13.90 3.17
C LEU A 187 12.15 -14.56 3.47
N CYS A 188 11.20 -14.61 2.53
CA CYS A 188 10.54 -15.87 2.11
C CYS A 188 9.70 -15.70 0.83
N PHE A 189 10.11 -16.39 -0.23
CA PHE A 189 9.36 -16.71 -1.46
C PHE A 189 9.02 -18.21 -1.45
N ALA A 190 7.80 -18.57 -1.89
CA ALA A 190 7.33 -19.85 -2.47
C ALA A 190 5.79 -19.88 -2.25
N LEU A 191 4.88 -20.14 -3.18
CA LEU A 191 4.79 -20.82 -4.49
C LEU A 191 3.69 -20.06 -5.28
N ASP A 192 3.67 -19.94 -6.61
CA ASP A 192 3.56 -21.03 -7.58
C ASP A 192 3.86 -20.46 -8.98
N HIS A 193 4.85 -21.01 -9.68
CA HIS A 193 5.00 -20.86 -11.13
C HIS A 193 4.31 -22.05 -11.78
N PRO A 194 3.30 -21.87 -12.66
CA PRO A 194 2.81 -22.96 -13.47
C PRO A 194 3.88 -23.30 -14.51
N GLN A 195 4.30 -24.57 -14.53
CA GLN A 195 5.10 -25.09 -15.63
C GLN A 195 4.39 -24.88 -16.95
N GLN A 196 5.05 -24.17 -17.87
CA GLN A 196 4.79 -24.35 -19.29
C GLN A 196 5.21 -25.77 -19.68
N SER A 197 4.30 -26.54 -20.24
CA SER A 197 4.63 -27.34 -21.42
C SER A 197 3.41 -27.41 -22.32
N VAL A 198 3.60 -26.94 -23.56
CA VAL A 198 2.63 -26.96 -24.64
C VAL A 198 2.93 -28.21 -25.50
N SER A 199 1.89 -29.02 -25.64
CA SER A 199 1.52 -29.87 -26.80
C SER A 199 2.45 -30.99 -27.32
N THR A 200 1.85 -32.18 -27.36
CA THR A 200 1.73 -33.12 -28.50
C THR A 200 2.96 -33.41 -29.37
N MET A 201 3.40 -34.68 -29.41
CA MET A 201 3.76 -35.37 -30.66
C MET A 201 4.07 -36.87 -30.46
N TRP A 202 3.31 -37.72 -31.16
CA TRP A 202 3.54 -39.15 -31.49
C TRP A 202 3.24 -40.26 -30.46
N ASN A 203 2.31 -41.13 -30.90
CA ASN A 203 1.89 -42.47 -30.45
C ASN A 203 0.89 -42.60 -29.29
#